data_AF-A0AAD5FGR1-F1
#
_entry.id   AF-A0AAD5FGR1-F1
#
_cell.length_a   1.000
_cell.length_b   1.000
_cell.length_c   1.000
_cell.angle_alpha   90.00
_cell.angle_beta   90.00
_cell.angle_gamma   90.00
#
_symmetry.space_group_name_H-M   'P 1'
#
loop_
_entity.id
_entity.type
_entity.pdbx_description
1 polymer ?
#
loop_
_entity_poly.entity_id
_entity_poly.type
_entity_poly.pdbx_seq_one_letter_code
_entity_poly.pdbx_strand_id
1 'polypeptide(L)'
;MWVTSGRFSLSDDTKSAKSEFSVMIREITVEDTGTYQCGVEISQEKYIYTPVELKVKEDVSFKKTINKTVHVRGDVNISCTYPESHKNDNKFLCKRHTTGACLYMATNKEDVSVRKFPLYDDREKHVFTVSLNDVTKQDSGEYWCGAEVAWKQDHGYNVYFTHINLTVTALEMSSVKLLSLPFLQAEMKTKTLVAFDFDHTLVDENSDIWVIQCTPGQSLPAWLEKSYQRGRWTEYMGRVFNYIGDQSVRPDTVRELMQTIPFTSGMIELLKFIGRNKNDFDCIIISDSNTLFIEWILEGAGVASDVNGIFSNPASVDRRGYIEVRCFHSHSCERCPVNMCKQKALADFKEKQADAGVHYHTVCYSGDGSNDFCPLTLLNEGDFAMPRKGYSLEKLLAKNRSEGNTPKAQVIPWSSGIEILNQLKIIQKRAELF
;
A
#
# COMPACT_ATOMS: atom_id res chain seq x y z
N MET A 1 3.27 -18.36 -4.58
CA MET A 1 3.58 -17.79 -3.24
C MET A 1 5.01 -18.19 -2.92
N TRP A 2 5.86 -17.26 -2.46
CA TRP A 2 7.26 -17.55 -2.20
C TRP A 2 7.44 -18.25 -0.85
N VAL A 3 8.05 -19.44 -0.86
CA VAL A 3 8.51 -20.18 0.32
C VAL A 3 10.00 -19.89 0.49
N THR A 4 10.43 -19.52 1.69
CA THR A 4 11.81 -19.09 1.95
C THR A 4 12.48 -20.02 2.95
N SER A 5 13.72 -20.40 2.66
CA SER A 5 14.59 -21.16 3.56
C SER A 5 16.00 -20.58 3.46
N GLY A 6 16.44 -19.88 4.51
CA GLY A 6 17.71 -19.17 4.53
C GLY A 6 17.84 -18.17 3.35
N ARG A 7 18.93 -18.30 2.58
CA ARG A 7 19.18 -17.47 1.39
C ARG A 7 18.38 -17.88 0.16
N PHE A 8 17.60 -18.96 0.22
CA PHE A 8 16.84 -19.49 -0.92
C PHE A 8 15.35 -19.14 -0.80
N SER A 9 14.73 -18.81 -1.92
CA SER A 9 13.27 -18.74 -2.03
C SER A 9 12.76 -19.44 -3.27
N LEU A 10 11.61 -20.09 -3.17
CA LEU A 10 10.96 -20.79 -4.26
C LEU A 10 9.53 -20.30 -4.40
N SER A 11 9.09 -19.99 -5.62
CA SER A 11 7.68 -19.72 -5.92
C SER A 11 7.25 -20.56 -7.09
N ASP A 12 6.24 -21.38 -6.88
CA ASP A 12 5.53 -22.10 -7.93
C ASP A 12 4.30 -21.29 -8.36
N ASP A 13 4.20 -20.98 -9.66
CA ASP A 13 3.03 -20.34 -10.26
C ASP A 13 2.20 -21.35 -11.06
N THR A 14 1.46 -22.17 -10.31
CA THR A 14 0.55 -23.20 -10.83
C THR A 14 -0.67 -22.64 -11.57
N LYS A 15 -0.87 -21.32 -11.59
CA LYS A 15 -1.99 -20.66 -12.29
C LYS A 15 -1.59 -20.10 -13.65
N SER A 16 -0.31 -19.96 -13.93
CA SER A 16 0.18 -19.50 -15.22
C SER A 16 0.09 -20.61 -16.28
N ALA A 17 -0.22 -20.23 -17.52
CA ALA A 17 -0.21 -21.17 -18.66
C ALA A 17 1.20 -21.71 -19.00
N LYS A 18 2.25 -21.22 -18.34
CA LYS A 18 3.66 -21.54 -18.62
C LYS A 18 4.22 -22.68 -17.76
N SER A 19 3.49 -23.14 -16.73
CA SER A 19 3.87 -24.26 -15.85
C SER A 19 5.33 -24.19 -15.37
N GLU A 20 5.73 -23.03 -14.85
CA GLU A 20 7.08 -22.75 -14.37
C GLU A 20 7.11 -22.40 -12.87
N PHE A 21 8.16 -22.83 -12.18
CA PHE A 21 8.46 -22.36 -10.83
C PHE A 21 9.80 -21.61 -10.82
N SER A 22 9.91 -20.61 -9.96
CA SER A 22 11.07 -19.74 -9.84
C SER A 22 11.83 -20.05 -8.55
N VAL A 23 13.16 -20.07 -8.64
CA VAL A 23 14.07 -20.15 -7.50
C VAL A 23 14.90 -18.88 -7.45
N MET A 24 15.05 -18.31 -6.26
CA MET A 24 15.86 -17.13 -5.97
C MET A 24 16.92 -17.48 -4.94
N ILE A 25 18.16 -17.10 -5.22
CA ILE A 25 19.29 -17.16 -4.27
C ILE A 25 19.66 -15.73 -3.91
N ARG A 26 19.65 -15.41 -2.61
CA ARG A 26 20.02 -14.09 -2.08
C ARG A 26 21.50 -14.03 -1.74
N GLU A 27 22.05 -12.82 -1.81
CA GLU A 27 23.42 -12.54 -1.38
C GLU A 27 24.42 -13.48 -2.05
N ILE A 28 24.29 -13.63 -3.37
CA ILE A 28 25.09 -14.54 -4.17
C ILE A 28 26.56 -14.13 -4.13
N THR A 29 27.44 -15.10 -3.91
CA THR A 29 28.89 -14.93 -3.87
C THR A 29 29.56 -15.82 -4.89
N VAL A 30 30.85 -15.63 -5.15
CA VAL A 30 31.63 -16.52 -6.01
C VAL A 30 31.61 -17.97 -5.51
N GLU A 31 31.45 -18.18 -4.20
CA GLU A 31 31.36 -19.50 -3.55
C GLU A 31 30.05 -20.24 -3.86
N ASP A 32 29.01 -19.53 -4.33
CA ASP A 32 27.75 -20.11 -4.80
C ASP A 32 27.88 -20.70 -6.23
N THR A 33 29.07 -20.67 -6.84
CA THR A 33 29.31 -21.35 -8.11
C THR A 33 29.21 -22.86 -7.92
N GLY A 34 28.33 -23.51 -8.69
CA GLY A 34 28.11 -24.93 -8.57
C GLY A 34 27.00 -25.46 -9.45
N THR A 35 26.76 -26.77 -9.39
CA THR A 35 25.62 -27.41 -10.04
C THR A 35 24.49 -27.56 -9.03
N TYR A 36 23.36 -26.92 -9.33
CA TYR A 36 22.11 -27.01 -8.61
C TYR A 36 21.16 -27.96 -9.32
N GLN A 37 20.13 -28.45 -8.63
CA GLN A 37 19.09 -29.28 -9.24
C GLN A 37 17.72 -28.72 -8.89
N CYS A 38 16.95 -28.38 -9.92
CA CYS A 38 15.54 -28.04 -9.82
C CYS A 38 14.72 -29.33 -9.85
N GLY A 39 14.14 -29.71 -8.72
CA GLY A 39 13.35 -30.94 -8.57
C GLY A 39 11.85 -30.67 -8.65
N VAL A 40 11.13 -31.50 -9.41
CA VAL A 40 9.65 -31.54 -9.44
C VAL A 40 9.20 -32.94 -9.03
N GLU A 41 8.38 -33.02 -7.98
CA GLU A 41 7.73 -34.25 -7.55
C GLU A 41 6.46 -34.49 -8.38
N ILE A 42 6.41 -35.62 -9.08
CA ILE A 42 5.27 -35.99 -9.94
C ILE A 42 4.34 -36.96 -9.21
N SER A 43 4.89 -37.83 -8.37
CA SER A 43 4.18 -38.77 -7.51
C SER A 43 5.08 -39.17 -6.33
N GLN A 44 4.53 -39.90 -5.36
CA GLN A 44 5.19 -40.30 -4.10
C GLN A 44 6.55 -41.00 -4.26
N GLU A 45 6.93 -41.44 -5.48
CA GLU A 45 8.22 -42.09 -5.77
C GLU A 45 8.90 -41.59 -7.05
N LYS A 46 8.39 -40.53 -7.69
CA LYS A 46 8.91 -40.05 -8.99
C LYS A 46 9.25 -38.57 -8.94
N TYR A 47 10.55 -38.28 -9.09
CA TYR A 47 11.11 -36.94 -9.17
C TYR A 47 11.77 -36.71 -10.52
N ILE A 48 11.51 -35.56 -11.16
CA ILE A 48 12.31 -35.08 -12.28
C ILE A 48 13.26 -34.01 -11.76
N TYR A 49 14.54 -34.13 -12.11
CA TYR A 49 15.56 -33.14 -11.78
C TYR A 49 16.09 -32.51 -13.05
N THR A 50 16.09 -31.18 -13.08
CA THR A 50 16.76 -30.40 -14.11
C THR A 50 18.03 -29.79 -13.52
N PRO A 51 19.23 -30.15 -13.99
CA PRO A 51 20.47 -29.56 -13.51
C PRO A 51 20.58 -28.10 -13.98
N VAL A 52 21.05 -27.24 -13.09
CA VAL A 52 21.31 -25.82 -13.35
C VAL A 52 22.75 -25.53 -12.95
N GLU A 53 23.60 -25.26 -13.92
CA GLU A 53 24.97 -24.82 -13.66
C GLU A 53 24.97 -23.31 -13.41
N LEU A 54 25.33 -22.92 -12.19
CA LEU A 54 25.48 -21.53 -11.77
C LEU A 54 26.96 -21.18 -11.75
N LYS A 55 27.34 -20.16 -12.53
CA LYS A 55 28.71 -19.63 -12.55
C LYS A 55 28.70 -18.17 -12.13
N VAL A 56 29.23 -17.89 -10.95
CA VAL A 56 29.28 -16.54 -10.39
C VAL A 56 30.69 -15.99 -10.57
N LYS A 57 30.79 -14.79 -11.14
CA LYS A 57 32.05 -14.05 -11.28
C LYS A 57 31.88 -12.68 -10.64
N GLU A 58 32.80 -12.32 -9.75
CA GLU A 58 32.90 -10.95 -9.25
C GLU A 58 33.78 -10.14 -10.21
N ASP A 59 33.27 -9.00 -10.69
CA ASP A 59 34.07 -8.02 -11.42
C ASP A 59 34.54 -6.94 -10.45
N VAL A 60 35.81 -7.00 -10.06
CA VAL A 60 36.45 -6.06 -9.14
C VAL A 60 36.61 -4.65 -9.72
N SER A 61 36.37 -4.47 -11.01
CA SER A 61 36.59 -3.22 -11.73
C SER A 61 35.43 -2.23 -11.59
N PHE A 62 34.27 -2.68 -11.11
CA PHE A 62 33.05 -1.87 -11.02
C PHE A 62 32.49 -1.80 -9.58
N LYS A 63 31.90 -0.66 -9.22
CA LYS A 63 31.54 -0.33 -7.82
C LYS A 63 30.61 -1.37 -7.17
N LYS A 64 30.94 -1.79 -5.95
CA LYS A 64 30.20 -2.81 -5.17
C LYS A 64 28.73 -2.47 -4.86
N THR A 65 28.37 -1.19 -4.71
CA THR A 65 26.98 -0.74 -4.48
C THR A 65 26.84 0.75 -4.79
N ILE A 66 25.72 1.16 -5.37
CA ILE A 66 25.37 2.57 -5.61
C ILE A 66 24.41 3.03 -4.50
N ASN A 67 24.84 3.99 -3.68
CA ASN A 67 23.95 4.64 -2.72
C ASN A 67 23.51 6.00 -3.29
N LYS A 68 22.20 6.23 -3.32
CA LYS A 68 21.60 7.50 -3.79
C LYS A 68 20.67 8.05 -2.73
N THR A 69 20.83 9.33 -2.44
CA THR A 69 19.91 10.08 -1.58
C THR A 69 19.32 11.22 -2.39
N VAL A 70 17.99 11.36 -2.35
CA VAL A 70 17.24 12.40 -3.07
C VAL A 70 16.14 12.91 -2.17
N HIS A 71 15.73 14.17 -2.35
CA HIS A 71 14.65 14.72 -1.55
C HIS A 71 13.27 14.40 -2.13
N VAL A 72 12.24 14.36 -1.27
CA VAL A 72 10.85 14.22 -1.69
C VAL A 72 10.49 15.31 -2.72
N ARG A 73 9.79 14.92 -3.79
CA ARG A 73 9.51 15.71 -5.01
C ARG A 73 10.74 16.08 -5.86
N GLY A 74 11.90 15.55 -5.51
CA GLY A 74 13.10 15.69 -6.32
C GLY A 74 13.14 14.68 -7.45
N ASP A 75 14.09 14.88 -8.36
CA ASP A 75 14.39 13.96 -9.46
C ASP A 75 15.73 13.29 -9.21
N VAL A 76 15.84 12.01 -9.52
CA VAL A 76 17.08 11.24 -9.38
C VAL A 76 17.40 10.44 -10.63
N ASN A 77 18.65 10.58 -11.09
CA ASN A 77 19.21 9.78 -12.16
C ASN A 77 20.03 8.63 -11.58
N ILE A 78 19.60 7.41 -11.87
CA ILE A 78 20.31 6.16 -11.56
C ILE A 78 21.11 5.78 -12.81
N SER A 79 22.43 5.82 -12.72
CA SER A 79 23.32 5.48 -13.85
C SER A 79 24.10 4.22 -13.55
N CYS A 80 24.10 3.29 -14.50
CA CYS A 80 24.64 1.95 -14.35
C CYS A 80 25.61 1.65 -15.49
N THR A 81 26.83 1.34 -15.13
CA THR A 81 27.91 0.97 -16.06
C THR A 81 27.88 -0.52 -16.33
N TYR A 82 28.20 -0.93 -17.54
CA TYR A 82 28.28 -2.34 -17.94
C TYR A 82 29.56 -2.59 -18.74
N PRO A 83 30.07 -3.83 -18.79
CA PRO A 83 31.25 -4.15 -19.60
C PRO A 83 30.90 -4.18 -21.10
N GLU A 84 31.90 -4.01 -21.96
CA GLU A 84 31.78 -4.05 -23.43
C GLU A 84 31.02 -5.31 -23.91
N SER A 85 31.22 -6.45 -23.26
CA SER A 85 30.53 -7.71 -23.60
C SER A 85 29.00 -7.61 -23.53
N HIS A 86 28.47 -6.67 -22.75
CA HIS A 86 27.05 -6.40 -22.58
C HIS A 86 26.56 -5.18 -23.38
N LYS A 87 27.37 -4.64 -24.31
CA LYS A 87 27.02 -3.45 -25.11
C LYS A 87 25.68 -3.57 -25.85
N ASN A 88 25.41 -4.74 -26.43
CA ASN A 88 24.19 -4.98 -27.21
C ASN A 88 23.04 -5.62 -26.42
N ASP A 89 23.23 -5.85 -25.13
CA ASP A 89 22.28 -6.58 -24.30
C ASP A 89 21.18 -5.65 -23.77
N ASN A 90 20.04 -6.22 -23.40
CA ASN A 90 18.95 -5.42 -22.87
C ASN A 90 19.32 -4.89 -21.50
N LYS A 91 19.08 -3.60 -21.26
CA LYS A 91 19.35 -2.93 -19.99
C LYS A 91 18.09 -2.93 -19.15
N PHE A 92 18.24 -3.05 -17.84
CA PHE A 92 17.12 -3.04 -16.93
C PHE A 92 17.43 -2.30 -15.62
N LEU A 93 16.36 -1.78 -15.01
CA LEU A 93 16.28 -1.42 -13.60
C LEU A 93 15.10 -2.16 -13.01
N CYS A 94 15.28 -2.82 -11.89
CA CYS A 94 14.21 -3.47 -11.14
C CYS A 94 14.27 -3.07 -9.66
N LYS A 95 13.12 -3.10 -8.99
CA LYS A 95 12.98 -2.81 -7.56
C LYS A 95 12.64 -4.09 -6.83
N ARG A 96 13.30 -4.34 -5.69
CA ARG A 96 12.97 -5.48 -4.84
C ARG A 96 11.59 -5.31 -4.23
N HIS A 97 10.73 -6.31 -4.41
CA HIS A 97 9.42 -6.37 -3.77
C HIS A 97 9.49 -7.16 -2.45
N THR A 98 8.51 -6.99 -1.56
CA THR A 98 8.42 -7.68 -0.26
C THR A 98 8.38 -9.22 -0.39
N THR A 99 7.97 -9.72 -1.54
CA THR A 99 7.90 -11.14 -1.90
C THR A 99 9.25 -11.72 -2.34
N GLY A 100 10.32 -10.93 -2.35
CA GLY A 100 11.66 -11.33 -2.77
C GLY A 100 11.95 -11.07 -4.25
N ALA A 101 10.96 -11.19 -5.14
CA ALA A 101 11.12 -10.94 -6.57
C ALA A 101 11.57 -9.50 -6.90
N CYS A 102 12.43 -9.35 -7.91
CA CYS A 102 12.78 -8.04 -8.48
C CYS A 102 11.79 -7.69 -9.59
N LEU A 103 11.00 -6.63 -9.41
CA LEU A 103 10.02 -6.16 -10.38
C LEU A 103 10.66 -5.16 -11.34
N TYR A 104 10.59 -5.39 -12.65
CA TYR A 104 11.10 -4.45 -13.65
C TYR A 104 10.42 -3.08 -13.54
N MET A 105 11.24 -2.06 -13.39
CA MET A 105 10.87 -0.64 -13.31
C MET A 105 11.32 0.12 -14.56
N ALA A 106 12.34 -0.34 -15.26
CA ALA A 106 12.71 0.17 -16.58
C ALA A 106 13.38 -0.95 -17.38
N THR A 107 13.12 -1.03 -18.67
CA THR A 107 13.85 -1.92 -19.60
C THR A 107 13.76 -1.36 -21.02
N ASN A 108 14.77 -1.65 -21.85
CA ASN A 108 14.71 -1.41 -23.29
C ASN A 108 14.22 -2.64 -24.09
N LYS A 109 13.70 -3.67 -23.39
CA LYS A 109 13.11 -4.87 -23.99
C LYS A 109 11.64 -4.64 -24.36
N GLU A 110 11.29 -4.81 -25.64
CA GLU A 110 9.98 -4.48 -26.20
C GLU A 110 8.80 -5.29 -25.62
N ASP A 111 9.05 -6.54 -25.18
CA ASP A 111 8.02 -7.50 -24.75
C ASP A 111 7.71 -7.49 -23.23
N VAL A 112 8.29 -6.58 -22.46
CA VAL A 112 8.09 -6.52 -21.00
C VAL A 112 7.23 -5.32 -20.65
N SER A 113 6.07 -5.57 -20.04
CA SER A 113 5.24 -4.50 -19.50
C SER A 113 5.84 -3.95 -18.20
N VAL A 114 6.27 -2.70 -18.22
CA VAL A 114 7.01 -2.07 -17.13
C VAL A 114 6.26 -0.89 -16.51
N ARG A 115 6.50 -0.62 -15.22
CA ARG A 115 6.12 0.64 -14.56
C ARG A 115 6.95 1.79 -15.17
N LYS A 116 6.32 2.62 -16.00
CA LYS A 116 6.88 3.69 -16.86
C LYS A 116 7.97 4.62 -16.25
N PHE A 117 9.26 4.22 -16.22
CA PHE A 117 10.39 5.15 -16.09
C PHE A 117 11.22 5.21 -17.39
N PRO A 118 11.63 6.41 -17.85
CA PRO A 118 12.45 6.55 -19.04
C PRO A 118 13.87 6.00 -18.81
N LEU A 119 14.35 5.21 -19.77
CA LEU A 119 15.71 4.63 -19.79
C LEU A 119 16.44 5.14 -21.03
N TYR A 120 17.65 5.67 -20.83
CA TYR A 120 18.56 6.10 -21.87
C TYR A 120 19.85 5.28 -21.81
N ASP A 121 20.32 4.73 -22.93
CA ASP A 121 21.51 3.87 -23.00
C ASP A 121 22.60 4.50 -23.90
N ASP A 122 23.68 5.00 -23.29
CA ASP A 122 24.88 5.51 -23.98
C ASP A 122 25.86 4.35 -24.23
N ARG A 123 25.69 3.70 -25.38
CA ARG A 123 26.45 2.50 -25.77
C ARG A 123 27.92 2.74 -26.06
N GLU A 124 28.34 3.98 -26.29
CA GLU A 124 29.76 4.30 -26.51
C GLU A 124 30.50 4.47 -25.18
N LYS A 125 29.80 4.96 -24.14
CA LYS A 125 30.36 5.07 -22.79
C LYS A 125 30.11 3.84 -21.92
N HIS A 126 29.34 2.88 -22.41
CA HIS A 126 28.87 1.70 -21.68
C HIS A 126 28.14 2.05 -20.38
N VAL A 127 27.27 3.06 -20.43
CA VAL A 127 26.46 3.52 -19.30
C VAL A 127 25.02 3.75 -19.73
N PHE A 128 24.06 3.22 -18.98
CA PHE A 128 22.65 3.60 -19.13
C PHE A 128 22.16 4.35 -17.89
N THR A 129 21.18 5.22 -18.08
CA THR A 129 20.59 6.06 -17.04
C THR A 129 19.07 5.92 -17.04
N VAL A 130 18.51 5.74 -15.85
CA VAL A 130 17.06 5.77 -15.60
C VAL A 130 16.74 6.99 -14.74
N SER A 131 15.76 7.79 -15.16
CA SER A 131 15.31 8.98 -14.44
C SER A 131 14.02 8.70 -13.68
N LEU A 132 14.08 8.87 -12.35
CA LEU A 132 12.92 8.82 -11.47
C LEU A 132 12.59 10.27 -11.09
N ASN A 133 11.41 10.74 -11.48
CA ASN A 133 10.98 12.11 -11.25
C ASN A 133 9.92 12.18 -10.15
N ASP A 134 9.84 13.32 -9.46
CA ASP A 134 8.87 13.58 -8.38
C ASP A 134 8.83 12.46 -7.33
N VAL A 135 10.00 12.06 -6.83
CA VAL A 135 10.11 10.88 -5.98
C VAL A 135 9.43 11.05 -4.62
N THR A 136 8.84 9.97 -4.13
CA THR A 136 8.18 9.89 -2.83
C THR A 136 8.96 9.03 -1.85
N LYS A 137 8.63 9.07 -0.56
CA LYS A 137 9.24 8.16 0.42
C LYS A 137 9.08 6.68 0.05
N GLN A 138 7.99 6.31 -0.63
CA GLN A 138 7.72 4.93 -1.06
C GLN A 138 8.69 4.47 -2.16
N ASP A 139 9.34 5.40 -2.87
CA ASP A 139 10.35 5.07 -3.87
C ASP A 139 11.67 4.66 -3.24
N SER A 140 11.86 4.86 -1.93
CA SER A 140 13.01 4.28 -1.22
C SER A 140 13.02 2.76 -1.30
N GLY A 141 14.20 2.18 -1.21
CA GLY A 141 14.39 0.74 -1.13
C GLY A 141 15.55 0.22 -1.98
N GLU A 142 15.57 -1.09 -2.11
CA GLU A 142 16.59 -1.82 -2.83
C GLU A 142 16.24 -1.98 -4.30
N TYR A 143 17.17 -1.57 -5.16
CA TYR A 143 17.09 -1.65 -6.61
C TYR A 143 18.28 -2.43 -7.16
N TRP A 144 18.07 -3.00 -8.33
CA TRP A 144 19.12 -3.67 -9.09
C TRP A 144 19.04 -3.19 -10.53
N CYS A 145 20.18 -2.81 -11.08
CA CYS A 145 20.27 -2.44 -12.48
C CYS A 145 21.30 -3.29 -13.19
N GLY A 146 21.11 -3.56 -14.46
CA GLY A 146 21.98 -4.50 -15.14
C GLY A 146 21.73 -4.63 -16.63
N ALA A 147 22.44 -5.58 -17.21
CA ALA A 147 22.26 -6.03 -18.57
C ALA A 147 21.87 -7.51 -18.59
N GLU A 148 20.93 -7.87 -19.45
CA GLU A 148 20.41 -9.23 -19.62
C GLU A 148 20.27 -9.59 -21.10
N VAL A 149 20.42 -10.88 -21.41
CA VAL A 149 20.22 -11.45 -22.75
C VAL A 149 19.04 -12.41 -22.71
N ALA A 150 18.24 -12.41 -23.77
CA ALA A 150 17.13 -13.35 -23.93
C ALA A 150 17.62 -14.79 -24.12
N TRP A 151 16.83 -15.74 -23.60
CA TRP A 151 16.98 -17.18 -23.75
C TRP A 151 17.12 -17.53 -25.25
N LYS A 152 18.28 -18.06 -25.70
CA LYS A 152 18.33 -18.91 -26.89
C LYS A 152 18.29 -20.36 -26.40
N GLN A 153 17.55 -21.22 -27.10
CA GLN A 153 17.34 -22.61 -26.69
C GLN A 153 18.66 -23.30 -26.33
N ASP A 154 18.60 -23.93 -25.16
CA ASP A 154 19.59 -24.76 -24.48
C ASP A 154 20.95 -24.09 -24.14
N HIS A 155 21.03 -23.69 -22.86
CA HIS A 155 22.22 -23.39 -22.03
C HIS A 155 22.62 -21.90 -21.80
N GLY A 156 21.99 -21.27 -20.79
CA GLY A 156 22.65 -20.30 -19.87
C GLY A 156 22.23 -18.80 -19.91
N TYR A 157 22.27 -18.13 -18.74
CA TYR A 157 22.11 -16.65 -18.56
C TYR A 157 23.42 -16.00 -18.13
N ASN A 158 23.82 -14.92 -18.79
CA ASN A 158 24.83 -13.99 -18.27
C ASN A 158 24.14 -12.67 -17.92
N VAL A 159 23.55 -12.61 -16.72
CA VAL A 159 23.03 -11.37 -16.15
C VAL A 159 24.17 -10.64 -15.45
N TYR A 160 24.50 -9.43 -15.88
CA TYR A 160 25.36 -8.51 -15.14
C TYR A 160 24.49 -7.53 -14.37
N PHE A 161 24.73 -7.35 -13.07
CA PHE A 161 23.91 -6.45 -12.26
C PHE A 161 24.73 -5.69 -11.21
N THR A 162 24.19 -4.55 -10.78
CA THR A 162 24.74 -3.70 -9.73
C THR A 162 23.64 -3.40 -8.71
N HIS A 163 24.00 -3.56 -7.44
CA HIS A 163 23.14 -3.24 -6.31
C HIS A 163 23.01 -1.73 -6.12
N ILE A 164 21.78 -1.25 -5.90
CA ILE A 164 21.48 0.16 -5.64
C ILE A 164 20.61 0.27 -4.39
N ASN A 165 20.99 1.17 -3.47
CA ASN A 165 20.14 1.59 -2.37
C ASN A 165 19.69 3.04 -2.61
N LEU A 166 18.39 3.24 -2.79
CA LEU A 166 17.78 4.55 -2.95
C LEU A 166 17.10 4.97 -1.65
N THR A 167 17.48 6.14 -1.12
CA THR A 167 16.88 6.74 0.06
C THR A 167 16.25 8.08 -0.31
N VAL A 168 14.94 8.22 -0.13
CA VAL A 168 14.23 9.48 -0.35
C VAL A 168 14.00 10.19 0.99
N THR A 169 14.65 11.34 1.20
CA THR A 169 14.61 12.11 2.45
C THR A 169 13.74 13.36 2.31
N ALA A 170 13.22 13.90 3.41
CA ALA A 170 12.61 15.24 3.37
C ALA A 170 13.72 16.30 3.31
N LEU A 171 13.48 17.44 2.67
CA LEU A 171 14.34 18.62 2.87
C LEU A 171 14.17 19.07 4.32
N GLU A 172 15.21 18.94 5.14
CA GLU A 172 15.34 19.79 6.31
C GLU A 172 15.84 21.15 5.82
N MET A 173 15.04 22.19 6.04
CA MET A 173 15.48 23.57 5.86
C MET A 173 16.59 23.83 6.89
N SER A 174 17.84 23.64 6.48
CA SER A 174 19.00 23.93 7.31
C SER A 174 19.09 25.45 7.52
N SER A 175 18.67 25.88 8.71
CA SER A 175 18.79 27.24 9.22
C SER A 175 20.24 27.72 9.22
N VAL A 176 20.39 28.99 8.85
CA VAL A 176 21.62 29.78 8.95
C VAL A 176 22.29 29.58 10.32
N LYS A 177 23.62 29.36 10.31
CA LYS A 177 24.47 29.27 11.50
C LYS A 177 24.21 30.43 12.47
N LEU A 178 23.73 30.13 13.67
CA LEU A 178 24.00 30.93 14.85
C LEU A 178 24.66 30.06 15.93
N LEU A 179 25.76 30.56 16.47
CA LEU A 179 26.67 29.88 17.38
C LEU A 179 26.07 29.70 18.79
N SER A 180 26.50 28.62 19.45
CA SER A 180 26.57 28.34 20.90
C SER A 180 25.34 27.82 21.69
N LEU A 181 25.46 26.53 22.11
CA LEU A 181 24.90 25.80 23.28
C LEU A 181 23.39 25.43 23.27
N PRO A 182 22.95 24.41 24.05
CA PRO A 182 23.40 23.02 24.21
C PRO A 182 22.27 22.00 23.83
N PHE A 183 22.63 20.77 23.45
CA PHE A 183 21.74 19.57 23.33
C PHE A 183 20.23 19.84 23.08
N LEU A 184 19.83 20.06 21.82
CA LEU A 184 18.42 20.00 21.44
C LEU A 184 17.99 18.53 21.34
N GLN A 185 17.16 18.08 22.28
CA GLN A 185 16.19 17.02 22.02
C GLN A 185 15.47 17.40 20.72
N ALA A 186 15.41 16.51 19.74
CA ALA A 186 14.47 16.66 18.63
C ALA A 186 13.08 16.91 19.24
N GLU A 187 12.45 18.02 18.89
CA GLU A 187 11.12 18.38 19.38
C GLU A 187 10.17 17.23 19.02
N MET A 188 9.72 16.48 20.03
CA MET A 188 8.73 15.43 19.83
C MET A 188 7.45 16.10 19.34
N LYS A 189 7.03 15.81 18.10
CA LYS A 189 5.81 16.39 17.56
C LYS A 189 4.61 15.64 18.13
N THR A 190 3.89 16.26 19.05
CA THR A 190 2.67 15.71 19.63
C THR A 190 1.44 16.18 18.86
N LYS A 191 0.58 15.24 18.46
CA LYS A 191 -0.61 15.52 17.64
C LYS A 191 -1.85 14.76 18.16
N THR A 192 -3.00 15.11 17.63
CA THR A 192 -4.21 14.29 17.69
C THR A 192 -4.37 13.48 16.40
N LEU A 193 -4.55 12.16 16.52
CA LEU A 193 -4.90 11.30 15.38
C LEU A 193 -6.42 11.19 15.27
N VAL A 194 -6.97 11.50 14.11
CA VAL A 194 -8.38 11.30 13.79
C VAL A 194 -8.50 10.19 12.76
N ALA A 195 -9.10 9.07 13.13
CA ALA A 195 -9.32 7.92 12.27
C ALA A 195 -10.82 7.76 11.98
N PHE A 196 -11.16 7.58 10.70
CA PHE A 196 -12.54 7.40 10.27
C PHE A 196 -12.72 6.05 9.58
N ASP A 197 -13.83 5.38 9.86
CA ASP A 197 -14.45 4.52 8.86
C ASP A 197 -14.98 5.36 7.68
N PHE A 198 -15.30 4.71 6.56
CA PHE A 198 -15.76 5.40 5.35
C PHE A 198 -17.26 5.30 5.13
N ASP A 199 -17.76 4.09 4.86
CA ASP A 199 -19.17 3.85 4.55
C ASP A 199 -20.06 4.15 5.75
N HIS A 200 -21.19 4.82 5.51
CA HIS A 200 -22.06 5.33 6.58
C HIS A 200 -21.33 6.12 7.69
N THR A 201 -20.13 6.62 7.45
CA THR A 201 -19.34 7.41 8.41
C THR A 201 -18.86 8.70 7.77
N LEU A 202 -17.95 8.64 6.79
CA LEU A 202 -17.56 9.81 6.00
C LEU A 202 -18.60 10.12 4.92
N VAL A 203 -19.00 9.08 4.19
CA VAL A 203 -20.11 9.11 3.24
C VAL A 203 -21.37 8.60 3.91
N ASP A 204 -22.53 9.10 3.50
CA ASP A 204 -23.80 8.72 4.12
C ASP A 204 -24.38 7.40 3.59
N GLU A 205 -23.71 6.81 2.61
CA GLU A 205 -24.14 5.62 1.88
C GLU A 205 -23.07 4.52 1.95
N ASN A 206 -23.43 3.34 1.45
CA ASN A 206 -22.48 2.24 1.27
C ASN A 206 -21.88 2.29 -0.14
N SER A 207 -20.59 2.62 -0.25
CA SER A 207 -19.85 2.76 -1.51
C SER A 207 -19.78 1.48 -2.32
N ASP A 208 -19.67 0.30 -1.69
CA ASP A 208 -19.67 -0.98 -2.39
C ASP A 208 -21.00 -1.24 -3.10
N ILE A 209 -22.11 -0.77 -2.55
CA ILE A 209 -23.44 -0.94 -3.13
C ILE A 209 -23.81 0.22 -4.06
N TRP A 210 -23.32 1.43 -3.78
CA TRP A 210 -23.58 2.64 -4.59
C TRP A 210 -23.22 2.44 -6.06
N VAL A 211 -22.10 1.75 -6.31
CA VAL A 211 -21.60 1.42 -7.66
C VAL A 211 -22.61 0.63 -8.52
N ILE A 212 -23.57 -0.07 -7.90
CA ILE A 212 -24.58 -0.88 -8.62
C ILE A 212 -25.46 0.00 -9.51
N GLN A 213 -25.56 1.31 -9.23
CA GLN A 213 -26.29 2.23 -10.11
C GLN A 213 -25.67 2.34 -11.52
N CYS A 214 -24.41 1.93 -11.70
CA CYS A 214 -23.80 1.81 -13.03
C CYS A 214 -24.32 0.62 -13.85
N THR A 215 -25.00 -0.34 -13.21
CA THR A 215 -25.48 -1.55 -13.89
C THR A 215 -26.78 -1.29 -14.66
N PRO A 216 -27.07 -2.07 -15.73
CA PRO A 216 -28.35 -2.01 -16.42
C PRO A 216 -29.51 -2.24 -15.46
N GLY A 217 -30.48 -1.31 -15.46
CA GLY A 217 -31.62 -1.39 -14.54
C GLY A 217 -31.26 -1.17 -13.07
N GLN A 218 -30.04 -0.67 -12.76
CA GLN A 218 -29.56 -0.36 -11.42
C GLN A 218 -29.73 -1.53 -10.43
N SER A 219 -29.57 -2.76 -10.92
CA SER A 219 -29.76 -3.98 -10.15
C SER A 219 -28.82 -5.09 -10.61
N LEU A 220 -28.56 -6.04 -9.72
CA LEU A 220 -27.70 -7.18 -10.02
C LEU A 220 -28.55 -8.38 -10.48
N PRO A 221 -28.04 -9.22 -11.40
CA PRO A 221 -28.71 -10.47 -11.74
C PRO A 221 -28.82 -11.39 -10.51
N ALA A 222 -29.94 -12.12 -10.40
CA ALA A 222 -30.20 -12.99 -9.25
C ALA A 222 -29.12 -14.06 -9.00
N TRP A 223 -28.42 -14.54 -10.04
CA TRP A 223 -27.32 -15.49 -9.88
C TRP A 223 -26.11 -14.85 -9.18
N LEU A 224 -25.87 -13.57 -9.44
CA LEU A 224 -24.76 -12.82 -8.86
C LEU A 224 -25.07 -12.47 -7.41
N GLU A 225 -26.26 -11.95 -7.11
CA GLU A 225 -26.71 -11.67 -5.74
C GLU A 225 -26.61 -12.90 -4.84
N LYS A 226 -27.05 -14.07 -5.34
CA LYS A 226 -26.97 -15.35 -4.63
C LYS A 226 -25.56 -15.92 -4.50
N SER A 227 -24.57 -15.32 -5.16
CA SER A 227 -23.17 -15.76 -5.09
C SER A 227 -22.45 -15.29 -3.81
N TYR A 228 -23.06 -14.42 -3.00
CA TYR A 228 -22.45 -13.98 -1.73
C TYR A 228 -22.29 -15.16 -0.77
N GLN A 229 -21.09 -15.28 -0.20
CA GLN A 229 -20.78 -16.24 0.84
C GLN A 229 -20.45 -15.47 2.12
N ARG A 230 -21.01 -15.90 3.25
CA ARG A 230 -20.82 -15.23 4.54
C ARG A 230 -19.33 -15.04 4.84
N GLY A 231 -18.95 -13.80 5.12
CA GLY A 231 -17.56 -13.43 5.44
C GLY A 231 -16.62 -13.27 4.23
N ARG A 232 -17.15 -13.41 3.01
CA ARG A 232 -16.40 -13.24 1.74
C ARG A 232 -16.96 -12.09 0.90
N TRP A 233 -17.15 -10.95 1.56
CA TRP A 233 -17.72 -9.75 0.94
C TRP A 233 -16.81 -9.19 -0.15
N THR A 234 -15.50 -9.07 0.10
CA THR A 234 -14.54 -8.56 -0.89
C THR A 234 -14.48 -9.45 -2.14
N GLU A 235 -14.51 -10.78 -2.01
CA GLU A 235 -14.56 -11.65 -3.19
C GLU A 235 -15.90 -11.55 -3.94
N TYR A 236 -17.00 -11.34 -3.22
CA TYR A 236 -18.30 -11.06 -3.81
C TYR A 236 -18.29 -9.76 -4.61
N MET A 237 -17.78 -8.67 -4.04
CA MET A 237 -17.64 -7.40 -4.75
C MET A 237 -16.72 -7.49 -5.96
N GLY A 238 -15.66 -8.30 -5.91
CA GLY A 238 -14.85 -8.61 -7.09
C GLY A 238 -15.65 -9.24 -8.24
N ARG A 239 -16.66 -10.09 -7.95
CA ARG A 239 -17.58 -10.61 -8.98
C ARG A 239 -18.53 -9.53 -9.49
N VAL A 240 -18.99 -8.63 -8.63
CA VAL A 240 -19.82 -7.47 -9.01
C VAL A 240 -19.06 -6.53 -9.94
N PHE A 241 -17.80 -6.22 -9.63
CA PHE A 241 -16.96 -5.38 -10.49
C PHE A 241 -16.68 -6.01 -11.84
N ASN A 242 -16.45 -7.33 -11.88
CA ASN A 242 -16.34 -8.05 -13.16
C ASN A 242 -17.63 -7.96 -13.97
N TYR A 243 -18.78 -8.15 -13.33
CA TYR A 243 -20.07 -8.00 -13.99
C TYR A 243 -20.28 -6.59 -14.56
N ILE A 244 -19.94 -5.53 -13.80
CA ILE A 244 -19.98 -4.14 -14.29
C ILE A 244 -19.11 -3.96 -15.53
N GLY A 245 -17.90 -4.52 -15.52
CA GLY A 245 -17.01 -4.54 -16.69
C GLY A 245 -17.61 -5.29 -17.90
N ASP A 246 -18.26 -6.43 -17.66
CA ASP A 246 -18.94 -7.22 -18.70
C ASP A 246 -20.13 -6.47 -19.33
N GLN A 247 -20.73 -5.52 -18.60
CA GLN A 247 -21.73 -4.60 -19.13
C GLN A 247 -21.13 -3.43 -19.93
N SER A 248 -19.82 -3.47 -20.23
CA SER A 248 -19.08 -2.43 -20.95
C SER A 248 -19.11 -1.06 -20.27
N VAL A 249 -19.33 -1.02 -18.95
CA VAL A 249 -19.24 0.22 -18.18
C VAL A 249 -17.76 0.60 -18.03
N ARG A 250 -17.40 1.80 -18.48
CA ARG A 250 -16.03 2.29 -18.38
C ARG A 250 -15.68 2.73 -16.96
N PRO A 251 -14.43 2.55 -16.50
CA PRO A 251 -13.97 3.05 -15.19
C PRO A 251 -14.22 4.54 -14.96
N ASP A 252 -14.12 5.36 -16.01
CA ASP A 252 -14.41 6.81 -15.90
C ASP A 252 -15.88 7.06 -15.51
N THR A 253 -16.82 6.28 -16.05
CA THR A 253 -18.25 6.35 -15.70
C THR A 253 -18.48 5.91 -14.26
N VAL A 254 -17.77 4.87 -13.81
CA VAL A 254 -17.82 4.44 -12.41
C VAL A 254 -17.30 5.55 -11.51
N ARG A 255 -16.15 6.15 -11.83
CA ARG A 255 -15.59 7.30 -11.09
C ARG A 255 -16.58 8.45 -10.99
N GLU A 256 -17.18 8.86 -12.10
CA GLU A 256 -18.17 9.94 -12.13
C GLU A 256 -19.35 9.64 -11.19
N LEU A 257 -19.87 8.41 -11.18
CA LEU A 257 -20.93 8.00 -10.24
C LEU A 257 -20.43 8.01 -8.79
N MET A 258 -19.24 7.47 -8.51
CA MET A 258 -18.72 7.44 -7.15
C MET A 258 -18.56 8.86 -6.61
N GLN A 259 -18.15 9.82 -7.44
CA GLN A 259 -18.05 11.24 -7.06
C GLN A 259 -19.39 11.90 -6.70
N THR A 260 -20.53 11.29 -7.01
CA THR A 260 -21.85 11.80 -6.60
C THR A 260 -22.34 11.25 -5.27
N ILE A 261 -21.61 10.33 -4.63
CA ILE A 261 -22.03 9.77 -3.34
C ILE A 261 -22.11 10.90 -2.29
N PRO A 262 -23.22 11.01 -1.52
CA PRO A 262 -23.35 12.08 -0.55
C PRO A 262 -22.41 11.87 0.64
N PHE A 263 -21.73 12.93 1.06
CA PHE A 263 -21.03 12.96 2.34
C PHE A 263 -22.02 13.07 3.49
N THR A 264 -21.70 12.47 4.64
CA THR A 264 -22.47 12.70 5.86
C THR A 264 -22.47 14.19 6.20
N SER A 265 -23.60 14.72 6.66
CA SER A 265 -23.78 16.15 6.93
C SER A 265 -22.66 16.72 7.82
N GLY A 266 -22.02 17.80 7.37
CA GLY A 266 -20.92 18.48 8.07
C GLY A 266 -19.54 17.84 7.93
N MET A 267 -19.41 16.73 7.20
CA MET A 267 -18.16 15.97 7.13
C MET A 267 -17.10 16.64 6.25
N ILE A 268 -17.50 17.29 5.16
CA ILE A 268 -16.59 18.05 4.30
C ILE A 268 -15.97 19.21 5.08
N GLU A 269 -16.76 19.92 5.88
CA GLU A 269 -16.30 21.01 6.74
C GLU A 269 -15.32 20.51 7.80
N LEU A 270 -15.58 19.34 8.38
CA LEU A 270 -14.68 18.67 9.32
C LEU A 270 -13.34 18.31 8.67
N LEU A 271 -13.35 17.63 7.53
CA LEU A 271 -12.12 17.27 6.82
C LEU A 271 -11.30 18.50 6.45
N LYS A 272 -11.94 19.56 5.91
CA LYS A 272 -11.27 20.83 5.61
C LYS A 272 -10.70 21.51 6.85
N PHE A 273 -11.38 21.42 8.00
CA PHE A 273 -10.86 21.91 9.26
C PHE A 273 -9.58 21.16 9.66
N ILE A 274 -9.58 19.83 9.61
CA ILE A 274 -8.39 19.01 9.89
C ILE A 274 -7.26 19.36 8.91
N GLY A 275 -7.56 19.45 7.61
CA GLY A 275 -6.58 19.77 6.56
C GLY A 275 -5.91 21.13 6.72
N ARG A 276 -6.61 22.13 7.26
CA ARG A 276 -6.04 23.45 7.61
C ARG A 276 -5.19 23.43 8.87
N ASN A 277 -5.38 22.45 9.75
CA ASN A 277 -4.71 22.32 11.05
C ASN A 277 -3.78 21.10 11.10
N LYS A 278 -3.06 20.81 10.00
CA LYS A 278 -2.14 19.66 9.86
C LYS A 278 -0.95 19.66 10.82
N ASN A 279 -0.71 20.73 11.57
CA ASN A 279 0.28 20.70 12.64
C ASN A 279 -0.25 20.00 13.90
N ASP A 280 -1.56 20.07 14.13
CA ASP A 280 -2.21 19.55 15.32
C ASP A 280 -2.88 18.19 15.05
N PHE A 281 -3.35 17.97 13.82
CA PHE A 281 -4.10 16.78 13.45
C PHE A 281 -3.43 15.97 12.35
N ASP A 282 -3.48 14.64 12.48
CA ASP A 282 -3.40 13.73 11.35
C ASP A 282 -4.77 13.07 11.15
N CYS A 283 -5.19 12.91 9.90
CA CYS A 283 -6.44 12.26 9.54
C CYS A 283 -6.17 11.02 8.69
N ILE A 284 -6.71 9.87 9.08
CA ILE A 284 -6.62 8.64 8.31
C ILE A 284 -8.00 8.01 8.11
N ILE A 285 -8.14 7.25 7.03
CA ILE A 285 -9.33 6.45 6.74
C ILE A 285 -8.95 4.98 6.87
N ILE A 286 -9.74 4.21 7.62
CA ILE A 286 -9.58 2.77 7.77
C ILE A 286 -10.91 2.11 7.44
N SER A 287 -11.01 1.49 6.25
CA SER A 287 -12.32 1.09 5.69
C SER A 287 -12.27 -0.26 4.96
N ASP A 288 -13.34 -1.03 5.10
CA ASP A 288 -13.57 -2.29 4.38
C ASP A 288 -13.99 -2.11 2.91
N SER A 289 -14.14 -0.87 2.42
CA SER A 289 -14.35 -0.54 1.00
C SER A 289 -13.07 -0.82 0.18
N ASN A 290 -12.72 0.03 -0.77
CA ASN A 290 -11.48 -0.07 -1.53
C ASN A 290 -10.81 1.27 -1.81
N THR A 291 -9.50 1.24 -2.02
CA THR A 291 -8.67 2.46 -2.18
C THR A 291 -9.15 3.35 -3.33
N LEU A 292 -9.52 2.75 -4.45
CA LEU A 292 -9.86 3.47 -5.67
C LEU A 292 -11.20 4.22 -5.55
N PHE A 293 -12.22 3.63 -4.91
CA PHE A 293 -13.47 4.34 -4.61
C PHE A 293 -13.25 5.49 -3.64
N ILE A 294 -12.56 5.23 -2.52
CA ILE A 294 -12.30 6.26 -1.50
C ILE A 294 -11.54 7.44 -2.13
N GLU A 295 -10.49 7.18 -2.89
CA GLU A 295 -9.70 8.20 -3.59
C GLU A 295 -10.58 9.04 -4.53
N TRP A 296 -11.35 8.40 -5.41
CA TRP A 296 -12.22 9.10 -6.35
C TRP A 296 -13.25 10.00 -5.67
N ILE A 297 -13.87 9.52 -4.59
CA ILE A 297 -14.87 10.26 -3.83
C ILE A 297 -14.24 11.50 -3.17
N LEU A 298 -13.08 11.34 -2.53
CA LEU A 298 -12.37 12.44 -1.87
C LEU A 298 -11.84 13.46 -2.88
N GLU A 299 -11.38 13.01 -4.04
CA GLU A 299 -10.96 13.87 -5.16
C GLU A 299 -12.14 14.69 -5.69
N GLY A 300 -13.29 14.05 -5.93
CA GLY A 300 -14.50 14.73 -6.40
C GLY A 300 -15.01 15.80 -5.43
N ALA A 301 -14.85 15.57 -4.12
CA ALA A 301 -15.21 16.53 -3.08
C ALA A 301 -14.12 17.58 -2.78
N GLY A 302 -12.94 17.45 -3.38
CA GLY A 302 -11.80 18.37 -3.17
C GLY A 302 -11.22 18.32 -1.75
N VAL A 303 -11.25 17.15 -1.11
CA VAL A 303 -10.75 16.93 0.27
C VAL A 303 -9.70 15.81 0.35
N ALA A 304 -9.28 15.23 -0.78
CA ALA A 304 -8.24 14.20 -0.82
C ALA A 304 -6.93 14.67 -0.16
N SER A 305 -6.55 15.93 -0.35
CA SER A 305 -5.35 16.50 0.28
C SER A 305 -5.48 16.70 1.79
N ASP A 306 -6.68 16.64 2.36
CA ASP A 306 -6.93 16.85 3.79
C ASP A 306 -6.77 15.56 4.62
N VAL A 307 -6.65 14.41 3.94
CA VAL A 307 -6.44 13.09 4.53
C VAL A 307 -4.96 12.69 4.38
N ASN A 308 -4.35 12.19 5.46
CA ASN A 308 -2.94 11.78 5.51
C ASN A 308 -2.71 10.35 5.02
N GLY A 309 -3.72 9.48 5.07
CA GLY A 309 -3.59 8.09 4.62
C GLY A 309 -4.91 7.35 4.50
N ILE A 310 -4.99 6.44 3.54
CA ILE A 310 -6.14 5.56 3.29
C ILE A 310 -5.66 4.12 3.47
N PHE A 311 -6.30 3.40 4.38
CA PHE A 311 -6.02 2.01 4.72
C PHE A 311 -7.27 1.18 4.40
N SER A 312 -7.29 0.58 3.23
CA SER A 312 -8.45 -0.14 2.71
C SER A 312 -7.99 -1.22 1.72
N ASN A 313 -8.93 -2.03 1.22
CA ASN A 313 -8.64 -3.07 0.24
C ASN A 313 -8.04 -2.44 -1.04
N PRO A 314 -6.82 -2.79 -1.45
CA PRO A 314 -6.21 -2.23 -2.64
C PRO A 314 -7.05 -2.57 -3.87
N ALA A 315 -7.37 -1.55 -4.66
CA ALA A 315 -8.06 -1.71 -5.93
C ALA A 315 -7.34 -0.98 -7.07
N SER A 316 -7.46 -1.54 -8.27
CA SER A 316 -6.86 -0.99 -9.48
C SER A 316 -7.66 -1.39 -10.72
N VAL A 317 -7.57 -0.57 -11.77
CA VAL A 317 -8.12 -0.90 -13.09
C VAL A 317 -7.12 -1.75 -13.87
N ASP A 318 -7.53 -2.92 -14.34
CA ASP A 318 -6.72 -3.80 -15.17
C ASP A 318 -6.65 -3.32 -16.64
N ARG A 319 -5.92 -4.04 -17.50
CA ARG A 319 -5.76 -3.68 -18.93
C ARG A 319 -7.06 -3.77 -19.74
N ARG A 320 -8.06 -4.50 -19.26
CA ARG A 320 -9.37 -4.64 -19.90
C ARG A 320 -10.31 -3.51 -19.49
N GLY A 321 -9.94 -2.70 -18.50
CA GLY A 321 -10.80 -1.69 -17.90
C GLY A 321 -11.65 -2.22 -16.74
N TYR A 322 -11.30 -3.36 -16.16
CA TYR A 322 -12.05 -3.98 -15.06
C TYR A 322 -11.44 -3.57 -13.72
N ILE A 323 -12.28 -3.36 -12.70
CA ILE A 323 -11.81 -3.04 -11.35
C ILE A 323 -11.49 -4.34 -10.62
N GLU A 324 -10.23 -4.52 -10.26
CA GLU A 324 -9.78 -5.60 -9.38
C GLU A 324 -9.65 -5.08 -7.95
N VAL A 325 -10.13 -5.85 -6.97
CA VAL A 325 -9.98 -5.57 -5.54
C VAL A 325 -9.33 -6.77 -4.84
N ARG A 326 -8.47 -6.50 -3.85
CA ARG A 326 -7.77 -7.52 -3.07
C ARG A 326 -7.86 -7.21 -1.59
N CYS A 327 -7.79 -8.22 -0.74
CA CYS A 327 -7.71 -8.03 0.71
C CYS A 327 -6.51 -7.14 1.08
N PHE A 328 -6.71 -6.24 2.03
CA PHE A 328 -5.68 -5.30 2.48
C PHE A 328 -4.47 -6.00 3.13
N HIS A 329 -4.72 -6.90 4.08
CA HIS A 329 -3.66 -7.70 4.69
C HIS A 329 -4.20 -9.01 5.26
N SER A 330 -3.30 -9.97 5.47
CA SER A 330 -3.60 -11.17 6.26
C SER A 330 -3.44 -10.89 7.76
N HIS A 331 -4.35 -11.43 8.57
CA HIS A 331 -4.31 -11.31 10.04
C HIS A 331 -4.91 -12.53 10.72
N SER A 332 -4.66 -12.66 12.03
CA SER A 332 -5.21 -13.71 12.89
C SER A 332 -6.36 -13.25 13.80
N CYS A 333 -6.85 -12.01 13.64
CA CYS A 333 -7.99 -11.50 14.42
C CYS A 333 -9.27 -12.31 14.13
N GLU A 334 -9.86 -12.91 15.16
CA GLU A 334 -11.09 -13.72 15.06
C GLU A 334 -12.37 -12.88 14.91
N ARG A 335 -12.31 -11.58 15.21
CA ARG A 335 -13.47 -10.67 15.17
C ARG A 335 -13.61 -9.93 13.85
N CYS A 336 -12.51 -9.78 13.12
CA CYS A 336 -12.49 -9.01 11.88
C CYS A 336 -12.78 -9.90 10.67
N PRO A 337 -13.42 -9.37 9.62
CA PRO A 337 -13.54 -10.07 8.35
C PRO A 337 -12.17 -10.39 7.76
N VAL A 338 -12.11 -11.37 6.86
CA VAL A 338 -10.83 -11.91 6.33
C VAL A 338 -10.01 -10.92 5.52
N ASN A 339 -10.61 -9.82 5.06
CA ASN A 339 -9.96 -8.87 4.18
C ASN A 339 -9.04 -7.89 4.92
N MET A 340 -9.40 -7.50 6.14
CA MET A 340 -8.58 -6.60 6.95
C MET A 340 -8.99 -6.56 8.42
N CYS A 341 -8.01 -6.23 9.28
CA CYS A 341 -8.25 -5.87 10.67
C CYS A 341 -8.00 -4.36 10.87
N LYS A 342 -9.06 -3.60 11.12
CA LYS A 342 -8.97 -2.14 11.33
C LYS A 342 -8.10 -1.76 12.55
N GLN A 343 -8.15 -2.54 13.63
CA GLN A 343 -7.29 -2.35 14.80
C GLN A 343 -5.81 -2.50 14.43
N LYS A 344 -5.46 -3.51 13.62
CA LYS A 344 -4.09 -3.71 13.16
C LYS A 344 -3.63 -2.57 12.28
N ALA A 345 -4.46 -2.12 11.34
CA ALA A 345 -4.14 -0.96 10.50
C ALA A 345 -3.86 0.31 11.34
N LEU A 346 -4.68 0.56 12.36
CA LEU A 346 -4.49 1.68 13.29
C LEU A 346 -3.18 1.54 14.10
N ALA A 347 -2.89 0.34 14.61
CA ALA A 347 -1.67 0.08 15.37
C ALA A 347 -0.40 0.26 14.51
N ASP A 348 -0.38 -0.36 13.33
CA ASP A 348 0.74 -0.30 12.39
C ASP A 348 0.99 1.16 11.94
N PHE A 349 -0.06 1.97 11.75
CA PHE A 349 0.08 3.39 11.48
C PHE A 349 0.71 4.17 12.65
N LYS A 350 0.22 3.95 13.88
CA LYS A 350 0.76 4.63 15.08
C LYS A 350 2.23 4.28 15.30
N GLU A 351 2.61 3.02 15.13
CA GLU A 351 4.00 2.56 15.24
C GLU A 351 4.89 3.26 14.21
N LYS A 352 4.48 3.25 12.94
CA LYS A 352 5.20 3.95 11.86
C LYS A 352 5.36 5.45 12.10
N GLN A 353 4.36 6.09 12.70
CA GLN A 353 4.42 7.52 13.03
C GLN A 353 5.34 7.78 14.22
N ALA A 354 5.33 6.91 15.23
CA ALA A 354 6.26 6.97 16.35
C ALA A 354 7.72 6.82 15.90
N ASP A 355 8.00 5.89 14.98
CA ASP A 355 9.32 5.73 14.34
C ASP A 355 9.75 7.00 13.58
N ALA A 356 8.79 7.79 13.11
CA ALA A 356 9.01 9.08 12.46
C ALA A 356 9.03 10.28 13.43
N GLY A 357 9.02 10.05 14.75
CA GLY A 357 9.06 11.09 15.78
C GLY A 357 7.73 11.82 16.02
N VAL A 358 6.62 11.29 15.50
CA VAL A 358 5.27 11.82 15.74
C VAL A 358 4.57 10.97 16.77
N HIS A 359 4.20 11.59 17.89
CA HIS A 359 3.45 10.93 18.95
C HIS A 359 2.03 11.47 19.02
N TYR A 360 1.07 10.59 19.32
CA TYR A 360 -0.32 10.99 19.46
C TYR A 360 -0.70 11.06 20.93
N HIS A 361 -1.00 12.26 21.41
CA HIS A 361 -1.49 12.46 22.78
C HIS A 361 -2.97 12.05 22.91
N THR A 362 -3.70 12.07 21.80
CA THR A 362 -5.11 11.70 21.70
C THR A 362 -5.38 11.02 20.37
N VAL A 363 -6.16 9.95 20.40
CA VAL A 363 -6.71 9.28 19.23
C VAL A 363 -8.24 9.39 19.27
N CYS A 364 -8.83 9.84 18.17
CA CYS A 364 -10.27 9.83 17.94
C CYS A 364 -10.56 8.80 16.85
N TYR A 365 -11.42 7.82 17.13
CA TYR A 365 -11.88 6.86 16.13
C TYR A 365 -13.39 7.00 15.93
N SER A 366 -13.81 7.33 14.71
CA SER A 366 -15.22 7.48 14.32
C SER A 366 -15.63 6.36 13.36
N GLY A 367 -16.76 5.72 13.65
CA GLY A 367 -17.32 4.65 12.82
C GLY A 367 -18.79 4.38 13.16
N ASP A 368 -19.47 3.60 12.34
CA ASP A 368 -20.89 3.27 12.50
C ASP A 368 -21.12 1.77 12.77
N GLY A 369 -20.24 0.92 12.25
CA GLY A 369 -20.45 -0.51 12.09
C GLY A 369 -19.84 -1.37 13.21
N SER A 370 -20.28 -2.63 13.30
CA SER A 370 -19.73 -3.57 14.28
C SER A 370 -18.26 -3.94 13.99
N ASN A 371 -17.83 -3.82 12.74
CA ASN A 371 -16.43 -3.93 12.28
C ASN A 371 -15.52 -2.84 12.88
N ASP A 372 -16.08 -1.71 13.34
CA ASP A 372 -15.34 -0.65 14.00
C ASP A 372 -15.14 -0.86 15.51
N PHE A 373 -15.67 -1.92 16.09
CA PHE A 373 -15.43 -2.19 17.51
C PHE A 373 -13.99 -2.60 17.79
N CYS A 374 -13.36 -3.35 16.89
CA CYS A 374 -12.00 -3.85 17.08
C CYS A 374 -10.97 -2.73 17.32
N PRO A 375 -10.90 -1.64 16.53
CA PRO A 375 -9.94 -0.56 16.79
C PRO A 375 -10.14 0.15 18.13
N LEU A 376 -11.36 0.16 18.69
CA LEU A 376 -11.64 0.78 19.99
C LEU A 376 -10.94 0.08 21.16
N THR A 377 -10.55 -1.18 21.01
CA THR A 377 -9.82 -1.93 22.05
C THR A 377 -8.39 -1.43 22.24
N LEU A 378 -7.84 -0.73 21.24
CA LEU A 378 -6.49 -0.13 21.27
C LEU A 378 -6.48 1.23 21.99
N LEU A 379 -7.64 1.83 22.19
CA LEU A 379 -7.78 3.19 22.71
C LEU A 379 -7.66 3.22 24.24
N ASN A 380 -7.04 4.27 24.76
CA ASN A 380 -6.80 4.52 26.19
C ASN A 380 -7.82 5.51 26.78
N GLU A 381 -7.74 5.80 28.08
CA GLU A 381 -8.68 6.68 28.80
C GLU A 381 -8.70 8.14 28.29
N GLY A 382 -7.59 8.60 27.69
CA GLY A 382 -7.47 9.92 27.07
C GLY A 382 -7.96 9.99 25.61
N ASP A 383 -8.37 8.85 25.04
CA ASP A 383 -8.81 8.74 23.65
C ASP A 383 -10.35 8.78 23.55
N PHE A 384 -10.84 8.93 22.33
CA PHE A 384 -12.27 9.08 22.04
C PHE A 384 -12.76 8.02 21.05
N ALA A 385 -13.73 7.23 21.49
CA ALA A 385 -14.52 6.35 20.63
C ALA A 385 -15.79 7.08 20.21
N MET A 386 -15.97 7.34 18.93
CA MET A 386 -17.05 8.18 18.41
C MET A 386 -18.01 7.37 17.53
N PRO A 387 -18.98 6.63 18.12
CA PRO A 387 -19.92 5.85 17.34
C PRO A 387 -20.98 6.74 16.67
N ARG A 388 -21.33 6.43 15.42
CA ARG A 388 -22.46 7.08 14.76
C ARG A 388 -23.78 6.67 15.42
N LYS A 389 -24.57 7.66 15.82
CA LYS A 389 -25.89 7.45 16.47
C LYS A 389 -26.83 6.69 15.54
N GLY A 390 -27.53 5.69 16.09
CA GLY A 390 -28.51 4.86 15.38
C GLY A 390 -27.94 3.60 14.71
N TYR A 391 -26.61 3.51 14.57
CA TYR A 391 -25.94 2.40 13.90
C TYR A 391 -25.47 1.30 14.87
N SER A 392 -24.93 0.22 14.32
CA SER A 392 -24.65 -1.01 15.07
C SER A 392 -23.55 -0.86 16.12
N LEU A 393 -22.55 0.00 15.90
CA LEU A 393 -21.48 0.26 16.86
C LEU A 393 -22.00 0.88 18.15
N GLU A 394 -22.92 1.85 18.07
CA GLU A 394 -23.54 2.47 19.25
C GLU A 394 -24.27 1.41 20.09
N LYS A 395 -25.07 0.56 19.43
CA LYS A 395 -25.81 -0.53 20.10
C LYS A 395 -24.87 -1.54 20.74
N LEU A 396 -23.78 -1.89 20.06
CA LEU A 396 -22.77 -2.82 20.56
C LEU A 396 -22.04 -2.25 21.80
N LEU A 397 -21.68 -0.96 21.77
CA LEU A 397 -21.06 -0.29 22.92
C LEU A 397 -22.01 -0.19 24.12
N ALA A 398 -23.30 0.11 23.88
CA ALA A 398 -24.31 0.13 24.93
C ALA A 398 -24.49 -1.25 25.58
N LYS A 399 -24.55 -2.32 24.77
CA LYS A 399 -24.61 -3.70 25.27
C LYS A 399 -23.38 -4.08 26.09
N ASN A 400 -22.19 -3.86 25.55
CA ASN A 400 -20.94 -4.19 26.24
C ASN A 400 -20.77 -3.41 27.56
N ARG A 401 -21.31 -2.19 27.65
CA ARG A 401 -21.36 -1.43 28.90
C ARG A 401 -22.22 -2.09 29.97
N SER A 402 -23.35 -2.67 29.60
CA SER A 402 -24.19 -3.42 30.53
C SER A 402 -23.54 -4.72 31.03
N GLU A 403 -22.61 -5.28 30.24
CA GLU A 403 -21.86 -6.51 30.55
C GLU A 403 -20.49 -6.25 31.21
N GLY A 404 -20.15 -4.98 31.51
CA GLY A 404 -18.88 -4.61 32.14
C GLY A 404 -17.64 -4.67 31.23
N ASN A 405 -17.83 -4.76 29.91
CA ASN A 405 -16.76 -4.91 28.91
C ASN A 405 -16.61 -3.66 28.03
N THR A 406 -16.42 -2.49 28.64
CA THR A 406 -16.31 -1.21 27.92
C THR A 406 -14.89 -0.95 27.41
N PRO A 407 -14.73 -0.33 26.23
CA PRO A 407 -13.47 0.30 25.86
C PRO A 407 -13.03 1.30 26.93
N LYS A 408 -11.71 1.46 27.11
CA LYS A 408 -11.15 2.44 28.04
C LYS A 408 -11.42 3.89 27.61
N ALA A 409 -11.54 4.11 26.31
CA ALA A 409 -11.79 5.42 25.72
C ALA A 409 -13.14 6.02 26.11
N GLN A 410 -13.18 7.34 26.07
CA GLN A 410 -14.41 8.10 26.26
C GLN A 410 -15.32 7.92 25.04
N VAL A 411 -16.56 7.48 25.26
CA VAL A 411 -17.52 7.25 24.19
C VAL A 411 -18.34 8.51 23.93
N ILE A 412 -18.26 9.09 22.73
CA ILE A 412 -18.98 10.30 22.31
C ILE A 412 -19.78 10.02 21.03
N PRO A 413 -21.07 9.66 21.15
CA PRO A 413 -21.91 9.43 19.98
C PRO A 413 -22.16 10.70 19.18
N TRP A 414 -22.22 10.60 17.85
CA TRP A 414 -22.38 11.75 16.94
C TRP A 414 -23.45 11.50 15.87
N SER A 415 -24.10 12.55 15.36
CA SER A 415 -25.03 12.48 14.22
C SER A 415 -24.58 13.27 12.99
N SER A 416 -23.63 14.20 13.15
CA SER A 416 -23.06 15.01 12.07
C SER A 416 -21.55 15.22 12.23
N GLY A 417 -20.85 15.50 11.13
CA GLY A 417 -19.45 15.91 11.15
C GLY A 417 -19.22 17.19 11.96
N ILE A 418 -20.24 18.04 12.12
CA ILE A 418 -20.15 19.26 12.97
C ILE A 418 -19.98 18.91 14.45
N GLU A 419 -20.63 17.85 14.95
CA GLU A 419 -20.45 17.40 16.34
C GLU A 419 -19.01 16.94 16.59
N ILE A 420 -18.44 16.15 15.67
CA ILE A 420 -17.03 15.71 15.76
C ILE A 420 -16.10 16.93 15.65
N LEU A 421 -16.34 17.85 14.72
CA LEU A 421 -15.57 19.08 14.54
C LEU A 421 -15.52 19.90 15.83
N ASN A 422 -16.66 20.08 16.49
CA ASN A 422 -16.73 20.81 17.76
C ASN A 422 -15.92 20.10 18.86
N GLN A 423 -15.94 18.77 18.90
CA GLN A 423 -15.12 18.00 19.83
C GLN A 423 -13.62 18.16 19.54
N LEU A 424 -13.20 18.11 18.27
CA LEU A 424 -11.80 18.34 17.89
C LEU A 424 -11.32 19.75 18.27
N LYS A 425 -12.16 20.78 18.14
CA LYS A 425 -11.83 22.13 18.62
C LYS A 425 -11.62 22.20 20.14
N ILE A 426 -12.38 21.42 20.91
CA ILE A 426 -12.18 21.33 22.36
C ILE A 426 -10.85 20.64 22.68
N ILE A 427 -10.52 19.58 21.95
CA ILE A 427 -9.25 18.85 22.10
C ILE A 427 -8.06 19.76 21.76
N GLN A 428 -8.12 20.49 20.64
CA GLN A 428 -7.08 21.43 20.21
C GLN A 428 -6.82 22.50 21.29
N LYS A 429 -7.88 23.15 21.79
CA LYS A 429 -7.76 24.17 22.85
C LYS A 429 -7.16 23.62 24.15
N ARG A 430 -7.43 22.35 24.48
CA ARG A 430 -6.83 21.72 25.67
C ARG A 430 -5.36 21.44 25.45
N ALA A 431 -4.95 21.04 24.25
CA ALA A 431 -3.55 20.80 23.92
C ALA A 431 -2.72 22.09 23.97
N GLU A 432 -3.29 23.25 23.62
CA GLU A 432 -2.61 24.56 23.71
C GLU A 432 -2.37 25.06 25.15
N LEU A 433 -3.02 24.46 26.15
CA LEU A 433 -2.91 24.85 27.57
C LEU A 433 -1.79 24.10 28.32
N PHE A 434 -1.13 23.15 27.67
CA PHE A 434 -0.03 22.34 28.18
C PHE A 434 1.17 22.46 27.25
#